data_AF-A0A126QRV9-F1
#
_entry.id   AF-A0A126QRV9-F1
#
_cell.length_a   1.000
_cell.length_b   1.000
_cell.length_c   1.000
_cell.angle_alpha   90.00
_cell.angle_beta   90.00
_cell.angle_gamma   90.00
#
_symmetry.space_group_name_H-M   'P 1'
#
loop_
_entity.id
_entity.type
_entity.pdbx_description
1 polymer ?
#
loop_
_entity_poly.entity_id
_entity_poly.type
_entity_poly.pdbx_seq_one_letter_code
_entity_poly.pdbx_strand_id
1 'polypeptide(L)'
;MLDIFTPIIPEDKLHPNFKVLRAESNRYARNTISSWTEGFVDRDGKIIQEFQSTFNSSFWEFYLNASFNTLGFNIDYSYDRPDFLLDKGGRTYAVEATISNHPDGAAPEWEKGPIPKITADMWFQIINLSTIRLANAIFSKHKKFLNSYAKLDHVKNNPFILCVAPFEQPLFFEQADNAIRRVLYKFSAPLYIKDEDTGKVRVVGEEHIEKVVKHNDQIIDLGFFTNDKMKEISAIIFSNTATTTKAKALDSANHPTTLFHATRFQQGAWDTPYSIVGLGEEYHETLLDGLHIFLNPFAERPIDPDQFFSEEISLHTYDPVEELPLEFVNDGALLSHGCISFHSKETINDLKLQQKDLEFKDYSFEWEEDKLYPLTATVGTGMNNHLAHYCGWTIVVFQDSIDKDWGAFAKGEQVYTIQRFISLGDKKGMLSPHDFYDTKEAAFDEIKKLINEHVKLVSV
;
A
#
# COMPACT_ATOMS: atom_id res chain seq x y z
N MET A 1 2.88 14.57 -27.96
CA MET A 1 3.72 14.29 -26.78
C MET A 1 4.31 15.60 -26.30
N LEU A 2 4.42 15.76 -24.98
CA LEU A 2 5.03 16.93 -24.34
C LEU A 2 6.56 16.77 -24.27
N ASP A 3 7.31 17.87 -24.36
CA ASP A 3 8.74 17.87 -24.02
C ASP A 3 8.93 18.06 -22.52
N ILE A 4 8.89 16.95 -21.78
CA ILE A 4 8.96 16.94 -20.31
C ILE A 4 10.38 16.85 -19.75
N PHE A 5 11.38 16.52 -20.59
CA PHE A 5 12.76 16.26 -20.15
C PHE A 5 13.74 17.40 -20.42
N THR A 6 13.39 18.38 -21.25
CA THR A 6 14.17 19.63 -21.36
C THR A 6 14.01 20.46 -20.09
N PRO A 7 15.08 20.71 -19.31
CA PRO A 7 14.97 21.45 -18.07
C PRO A 7 14.52 22.91 -18.30
N ILE A 8 13.48 23.33 -17.58
CA ILE A 8 12.97 24.71 -17.58
C ILE A 8 13.15 25.41 -16.23
N ILE A 9 13.68 24.69 -15.23
CA ILE A 9 14.01 25.23 -13.91
C ILE A 9 15.50 25.04 -13.56
N PRO A 10 16.04 25.84 -12.61
CA PRO A 10 17.41 25.70 -12.12
C PRO A 10 17.75 24.30 -11.58
N GLU A 11 19.00 23.87 -11.77
CA GLU A 11 19.51 22.53 -11.42
C GLU A 11 19.37 22.19 -9.92
N ASP A 12 19.47 23.19 -9.03
CA ASP A 12 19.29 23.05 -7.58
C ASP A 12 17.81 22.83 -7.18
N LYS A 13 16.87 23.17 -8.05
CA LYS A 13 15.42 22.95 -7.85
C LYS A 13 14.90 21.67 -8.50
N LEU A 14 15.73 20.96 -9.28
CA LEU A 14 15.34 19.71 -9.90
C LEU A 14 15.22 18.59 -8.86
N HIS A 15 14.14 17.83 -8.97
CA HIS A 15 13.86 16.67 -8.15
C HIS A 15 14.93 15.56 -8.35
N PRO A 16 15.36 14.84 -7.28
CA PRO A 16 16.35 13.76 -7.39
C PRO A 16 16.01 12.70 -8.46
N ASN A 17 14.76 12.21 -8.51
CA ASN A 17 14.35 11.26 -9.55
C ASN A 17 14.44 11.83 -10.97
N PHE A 18 14.09 13.11 -11.15
CA PHE A 18 14.19 13.76 -12.45
C PHE A 18 15.67 13.86 -12.90
N LYS A 19 16.57 14.20 -11.98
CA LYS A 19 18.03 14.21 -12.24
C LYS A 19 18.53 12.82 -12.66
N VAL A 20 18.11 11.77 -11.96
CA VAL A 20 18.47 10.39 -12.30
C VAL A 20 17.96 10.02 -13.70
N LEU A 21 16.71 10.34 -14.02
CA LEU A 21 16.11 10.03 -15.33
C LEU A 21 16.77 10.77 -16.50
N ARG A 22 17.34 11.96 -16.27
CA ARG A 22 18.09 12.70 -17.30
C ARG A 22 19.38 12.01 -17.76
N ALA A 23 19.91 11.07 -16.99
CA ALA A 23 21.10 10.32 -17.39
C ALA A 23 20.85 9.56 -18.71
N GLU A 24 21.86 9.49 -19.57
CA GLU A 24 21.73 8.83 -20.88
C GLU A 24 21.40 7.33 -20.75
N SER A 25 21.84 6.69 -19.66
CA SER A 25 21.48 5.30 -19.33
C SER A 25 19.97 5.07 -19.15
N ASN A 26 19.19 6.13 -18.94
CA ASN A 26 17.73 6.08 -18.82
C ASN A 26 17.01 6.58 -20.08
N ARG A 27 17.68 6.74 -21.23
CA ARG A 27 17.05 7.23 -22.48
C ARG A 27 15.79 6.45 -22.88
N TYR A 28 15.82 5.12 -22.81
CA TYR A 28 14.67 4.28 -23.17
C TYR A 28 13.50 4.44 -22.20
N ALA A 29 13.78 4.44 -20.89
CA ALA A 29 12.77 4.78 -19.88
C ALA A 29 12.17 6.18 -20.10
N ARG A 30 12.98 7.18 -20.49
CA ARG A 30 12.49 8.52 -20.87
C ARG A 30 11.57 8.47 -22.09
N ASN A 31 11.89 7.67 -23.10
CA ASN A 31 11.02 7.50 -24.26
C ASN A 31 9.66 6.91 -23.87
N THR A 32 9.65 5.88 -23.00
CA THR A 32 8.43 5.30 -22.46
C THR A 32 7.61 6.31 -21.66
N ILE A 33 8.23 7.07 -20.76
CA ILE A 33 7.51 8.09 -19.98
C ILE A 33 6.99 9.21 -20.88
N SER A 34 7.74 9.62 -21.91
CA SER A 34 7.29 10.61 -22.89
C SER A 34 6.07 10.12 -23.68
N SER A 35 6.01 8.82 -24.04
CA SER A 35 4.84 8.27 -24.74
C SER A 35 3.59 8.28 -23.86
N TRP A 36 3.74 8.20 -22.54
CA TRP A 36 2.61 8.35 -21.61
C TRP A 36 1.98 9.76 -21.65
N THR A 37 2.63 10.75 -22.24
CA THR A 37 2.09 12.10 -22.45
C THR A 37 1.38 12.27 -23.80
N GLU A 38 1.24 11.22 -24.60
CA GLU A 38 0.48 11.29 -25.84
C GLU A 38 -0.99 11.64 -25.56
N GLY A 39 -1.52 12.64 -26.28
CA GLY A 39 -2.85 13.19 -26.04
C GLY A 39 -2.99 14.10 -24.81
N PHE A 40 -1.99 14.17 -23.92
CA PHE A 40 -2.05 14.98 -22.71
C PHE A 40 -1.97 16.48 -23.04
N VAL A 41 -2.84 17.29 -22.41
CA VAL A 41 -2.85 18.75 -22.54
C VAL A 41 -2.45 19.40 -21.22
N ASP A 42 -1.38 20.20 -21.24
CA ASP A 42 -0.96 21.02 -20.11
C ASP A 42 -1.87 22.26 -20.00
N ARG A 43 -2.99 22.12 -19.28
CA ARG A 43 -4.07 23.12 -19.24
C ARG A 43 -3.68 24.41 -18.53
N ASP A 44 -2.84 24.33 -17.51
CA ASP A 44 -2.45 25.47 -16.68
C ASP A 44 -0.97 25.87 -16.84
N GLY A 45 -0.22 25.16 -17.68
CA GLY A 45 1.17 25.46 -18.01
C GLY A 45 2.17 25.05 -16.93
N LYS A 46 1.76 24.23 -15.95
CA LYS A 46 2.59 23.89 -14.79
C LYS A 46 3.13 22.46 -14.81
N ILE A 47 2.52 21.53 -15.55
CA ILE A 47 2.82 20.10 -15.40
C ILE A 47 4.29 19.78 -15.69
N ILE A 48 4.91 20.49 -16.65
CA ILE A 48 6.34 20.32 -16.98
C ILE A 48 7.22 20.79 -15.81
N GLN A 49 6.92 21.94 -15.22
CA GLN A 49 7.66 22.45 -14.07
C GLN A 49 7.48 21.53 -12.84
N GLU A 50 6.27 21.02 -12.62
CA GLU A 50 5.93 20.14 -11.50
C GLU A 50 6.60 18.77 -11.64
N PHE A 51 6.65 18.21 -12.85
CA PHE A 51 7.41 17.00 -13.15
C PHE A 51 8.90 17.16 -12.84
N GLN A 52 9.46 18.34 -13.11
CA GLN A 52 10.87 18.63 -12.86
C GLN A 52 11.20 18.91 -11.40
N SER A 53 10.28 19.50 -10.63
CA SER A 53 10.52 19.97 -9.25
C SER A 53 9.98 19.04 -8.16
N THR A 54 8.83 18.41 -8.39
CA THR A 54 8.13 17.54 -7.42
C THR A 54 7.95 16.11 -7.91
N PHE A 55 7.99 15.90 -9.23
CA PHE A 55 8.09 14.61 -9.91
C PHE A 55 6.90 13.66 -9.75
N ASN A 56 6.65 13.12 -8.56
CA ASN A 56 5.73 11.98 -8.35
C ASN A 56 4.28 12.26 -8.77
N SER A 57 3.75 13.48 -8.53
CA SER A 57 2.37 13.82 -8.91
C SER A 57 2.20 13.82 -10.43
N SER A 58 3.07 14.54 -11.15
CA SER A 58 3.01 14.60 -12.61
C SER A 58 3.34 13.26 -13.27
N PHE A 59 4.27 12.49 -12.70
CA PHE A 59 4.56 11.13 -13.15
C PHE A 59 3.30 10.24 -13.07
N TRP A 60 2.58 10.31 -11.94
CA TRP A 60 1.33 9.58 -11.76
C TRP A 60 0.26 10.00 -12.76
N GLU A 61 0.10 11.31 -13.02
CA GLU A 61 -0.82 11.83 -14.03
C GLU A 61 -0.47 11.36 -15.45
N PHE A 62 0.81 11.32 -15.82
CA PHE A 62 1.23 10.78 -17.13
C PHE A 62 0.90 9.30 -17.25
N TYR A 63 1.22 8.50 -16.22
CA TYR A 63 0.88 7.08 -16.20
C TYR A 63 -0.64 6.84 -16.30
N LEU A 64 -1.45 7.63 -15.59
CA LEU A 64 -2.91 7.57 -15.66
C LEU A 64 -3.42 7.92 -17.06
N ASN A 65 -2.89 8.96 -17.70
CA ASN A 65 -3.26 9.29 -19.08
C ASN A 65 -3.02 8.12 -20.03
N ALA A 66 -1.84 7.50 -19.96
CA ALA A 66 -1.53 6.31 -20.76
C ALA A 66 -2.49 5.14 -20.46
N SER A 67 -2.81 4.93 -19.18
CA SER A 67 -3.68 3.85 -18.73
C SER A 67 -5.12 4.05 -19.21
N PHE A 68 -5.67 5.26 -19.11
CA PHE A 68 -7.01 5.58 -19.58
C PHE A 68 -7.13 5.48 -21.10
N ASN A 69 -6.11 5.93 -21.85
CA ASN A 69 -6.05 5.74 -23.29
C ASN A 69 -6.01 4.24 -23.67
N THR A 70 -5.23 3.44 -22.93
CA THR A 70 -5.15 1.97 -23.14
C THR A 70 -6.49 1.30 -22.87
N LEU A 71 -7.21 1.75 -21.85
CA LEU A 71 -8.57 1.30 -21.53
C LEU A 71 -9.65 1.85 -22.49
N GLY A 72 -9.27 2.67 -23.48
CA GLY A 72 -10.17 3.18 -24.51
C GLY A 72 -11.11 4.30 -24.04
N PHE A 73 -10.72 5.06 -23.01
CA PHE A 73 -11.43 6.28 -22.62
C PHE A 73 -11.04 7.45 -23.52
N ASN A 74 -12.00 8.31 -23.82
CA ASN A 74 -11.72 9.65 -24.33
C ASN A 74 -11.47 10.58 -23.14
N ILE A 75 -10.44 11.41 -23.21
CA ILE A 75 -10.10 12.35 -22.13
C ILE A 75 -10.43 13.77 -22.59
N ASP A 76 -11.33 14.44 -21.87
CA ASP A 76 -11.68 15.84 -22.10
C ASP A 76 -10.81 16.76 -21.23
N TYR A 77 -9.94 17.52 -21.88
CA TYR A 77 -9.06 18.52 -21.26
C TYR A 77 -9.62 19.95 -21.29
N SER A 78 -10.92 20.13 -21.59
CA SER A 78 -11.55 21.45 -21.62
C SER A 78 -11.67 22.12 -20.25
N TYR A 79 -11.49 21.35 -19.17
CA TYR A 79 -11.61 21.80 -17.79
C TYR A 79 -10.31 21.58 -17.02
N ASP A 80 -9.95 22.53 -16.16
CA ASP A 80 -8.71 22.53 -15.38
C ASP A 80 -8.77 21.73 -14.09
N ARG A 81 -9.96 21.22 -13.71
CA ARG A 81 -10.18 20.38 -12.54
C ARG A 81 -11.48 19.57 -12.68
N PRO A 82 -11.57 18.35 -12.14
CA PRO A 82 -10.47 17.56 -11.59
C PRO A 82 -9.47 17.16 -12.68
N ASP A 83 -8.41 16.44 -12.33
CA ASP A 83 -7.28 16.18 -13.23
C ASP A 83 -7.69 15.50 -14.55
N PHE A 84 -8.73 14.66 -14.56
CA PHE A 84 -9.29 14.07 -15.79
C PHE A 84 -10.82 14.11 -15.80
N LEU A 85 -11.38 14.34 -16.99
CA LEU A 85 -12.77 14.09 -17.29
C LEU A 85 -12.81 13.01 -18.37
N LEU A 86 -13.18 11.79 -18.00
CA LEU A 86 -13.18 10.64 -18.91
C LEU A 86 -14.56 10.44 -19.50
N ASP A 87 -14.64 10.07 -20.78
CA ASP A 87 -15.86 9.60 -21.43
C ASP A 87 -15.64 8.24 -22.07
N LYS A 88 -16.57 7.32 -21.85
CA LYS A 88 -16.65 6.05 -22.57
C LYS A 88 -18.11 5.64 -22.72
N GLY A 89 -18.52 5.41 -23.97
CA GLY A 89 -19.92 5.07 -24.28
C GLY A 89 -20.94 6.15 -23.90
N GLY A 90 -20.54 7.43 -23.89
CA GLY A 90 -21.41 8.55 -23.49
C GLY A 90 -21.63 8.68 -21.99
N ARG A 91 -20.86 7.96 -21.17
CA ARG A 91 -20.84 8.10 -19.72
C ARG A 91 -19.57 8.81 -19.29
N THR A 92 -19.76 9.90 -18.56
CA THR A 92 -18.68 10.75 -18.06
C THR A 92 -18.26 10.38 -16.64
N TYR A 93 -16.96 10.41 -16.36
CA TYR A 93 -16.36 10.17 -15.05
C TYR A 93 -15.44 11.33 -14.68
N ALA A 94 -15.66 11.90 -13.50
CA ALA A 94 -14.79 12.94 -12.95
C ALA A 94 -13.68 12.25 -12.14
N VAL A 95 -12.41 12.47 -12.49
CA VAL A 95 -11.29 11.74 -11.90
C VAL A 95 -10.23 12.71 -11.38
N GLU A 96 -9.87 12.58 -10.11
CA GLU A 96 -8.77 13.34 -9.49
C GLU A 96 -7.61 12.39 -9.20
N ALA A 97 -6.38 12.84 -9.48
CA ALA A 97 -5.16 12.15 -9.13
C ALA A 97 -4.59 12.70 -7.81
N THR A 98 -3.97 11.83 -7.03
CA THR A 98 -3.25 12.21 -5.83
C THR A 98 -2.16 11.20 -5.52
N ILE A 99 -1.18 11.63 -4.73
CA ILE A 99 -0.15 10.75 -4.18
C ILE A 99 -0.13 10.84 -2.65
N SER A 100 0.38 9.80 -1.98
CA SER A 100 0.82 9.91 -0.59
C SER A 100 2.33 10.17 -0.53
N ASN A 101 2.71 11.38 -0.12
CA ASN A 101 4.11 11.75 0.08
C ASN A 101 4.62 11.33 1.47
N HIS A 102 5.94 11.33 1.64
CA HIS A 102 6.58 11.13 2.93
C HIS A 102 6.21 12.23 3.93
N PRO A 103 6.18 11.94 5.25
CA PRO A 103 6.05 12.96 6.28
C PRO A 103 7.19 13.98 6.26
N ASP A 104 6.96 15.16 6.85
CA ASP A 104 7.99 16.21 6.92
C ASP A 104 9.23 15.72 7.69
N GLY A 105 10.38 15.71 7.00
CA GLY A 105 11.66 15.27 7.53
C GLY A 105 11.84 13.75 7.60
N ALA A 106 10.89 12.95 7.14
CA ALA A 106 11.08 11.51 6.93
C ALA A 106 11.94 11.25 5.68
N ALA A 107 12.47 10.03 5.57
CA ALA A 107 13.15 9.58 4.37
C ALA A 107 12.17 9.54 3.18
N PRO A 108 12.41 10.28 2.09
CA PRO A 108 11.62 10.15 0.88
C PRO A 108 11.89 8.83 0.15
N GLU A 109 10.97 8.43 -0.73
CA GLU A 109 11.08 7.13 -1.42
C GLU A 109 12.34 6.97 -2.28
N TRP A 110 12.87 8.08 -2.81
CA TRP A 110 14.05 8.08 -3.65
C TRP A 110 15.37 7.96 -2.87
N GLU A 111 15.32 7.93 -1.53
CA GLU A 111 16.50 7.61 -0.73
C GLU A 111 16.96 6.19 -1.02
N LYS A 112 18.21 6.08 -1.43
CA LYS A 112 18.80 4.79 -1.82
C LYS A 112 19.61 4.23 -0.67
N GLY A 113 19.48 2.94 -0.44
CA GLY A 113 20.31 2.18 0.48
C GLY A 113 20.59 0.78 -0.08
N PRO A 114 21.42 -0.02 0.58
CA PRO A 114 21.43 -1.46 0.33
C PRO A 114 20.00 -1.97 0.53
N ILE A 115 19.47 -2.72 -0.45
CA ILE A 115 18.14 -3.33 -0.34
C ILE A 115 18.21 -4.32 0.84
N PRO A 116 17.51 -4.05 1.95
CA PRO A 116 17.57 -4.91 3.12
C PRO A 116 16.77 -6.18 2.87
N LYS A 117 17.07 -7.24 3.63
CA LYS A 117 16.13 -8.35 3.75
C LYS A 117 14.92 -7.84 4.53
N ILE A 118 13.75 -7.83 3.91
CA ILE A 118 12.51 -7.41 4.56
C ILE A 118 12.21 -8.36 5.72
N THR A 119 12.25 -7.84 6.94
CA THR A 119 11.82 -8.56 8.15
C THR A 119 10.32 -8.35 8.36
N ALA A 120 9.69 -9.17 9.21
CA ALA A 120 8.28 -9.02 9.53
C ALA A 120 7.97 -7.68 10.21
N ASP A 121 8.88 -7.19 11.06
CA ASP A 121 8.77 -5.86 11.69
C ASP A 121 8.85 -4.75 10.64
N MET A 122 9.86 -4.77 9.77
CA MET A 122 9.99 -3.79 8.70
C MET A 122 8.75 -3.75 7.81
N TRP A 123 8.20 -4.92 7.46
CA TRP A 123 6.96 -5.00 6.70
C TRP A 123 5.79 -4.38 7.46
N PHE A 124 5.62 -4.67 8.75
CA PHE A 124 4.61 -4.03 9.60
C PHE A 124 4.75 -2.50 9.61
N GLN A 125 5.97 -1.98 9.78
CA GLN A 125 6.24 -0.54 9.78
C GLN A 125 5.90 0.11 8.44
N ILE A 126 6.26 -0.55 7.34
CA ILE A 126 5.90 -0.11 5.98
C ILE A 126 4.37 -0.01 5.87
N ILE A 127 3.64 -1.09 6.16
CA ILE A 127 2.17 -1.07 6.04
C ILE A 127 1.55 -0.02 6.96
N ASN A 128 2.03 0.14 8.19
CA ASN A 128 1.48 1.10 9.14
C ASN A 128 1.63 2.55 8.65
N LEU A 129 2.84 2.94 8.24
CA LEU A 129 3.06 4.29 7.70
C LEU A 129 2.26 4.51 6.41
N SER A 130 2.25 3.54 5.50
CA SER A 130 1.46 3.59 4.27
C SER A 130 -0.04 3.77 4.55
N THR A 131 -0.58 3.04 5.52
CA THR A 131 -2.00 3.15 5.93
C THR A 131 -2.33 4.57 6.38
N ILE A 132 -1.50 5.16 7.25
CA ILE A 132 -1.68 6.53 7.74
C ILE A 132 -1.62 7.54 6.58
N ARG A 133 -0.65 7.41 5.68
CA ARG A 133 -0.42 8.39 4.61
C ARG A 133 -1.47 8.32 3.51
N LEU A 134 -1.88 7.11 3.11
CA LEU A 134 -2.99 6.90 2.18
C LEU A 134 -4.31 7.43 2.76
N ALA A 135 -4.63 7.12 4.02
CA ALA A 135 -5.86 7.60 4.67
C ALA A 135 -5.93 9.14 4.67
N ASN A 136 -4.83 9.83 5.00
CA ASN A 136 -4.78 11.29 4.97
C ASN A 136 -4.92 11.87 3.55
N ALA A 137 -4.30 11.26 2.55
CA ALA A 137 -4.38 11.70 1.16
C ALA A 137 -5.82 11.59 0.64
N ILE A 138 -6.46 10.45 0.86
CA ILE A 138 -7.85 10.18 0.46
C ILE A 138 -8.81 11.12 1.18
N PHE A 139 -8.71 11.23 2.51
CA PHE A 139 -9.55 12.13 3.29
C PHE A 139 -9.42 13.60 2.85
N SER A 140 -8.20 14.06 2.57
CA SER A 140 -7.95 15.43 2.11
C SER A 140 -8.58 15.69 0.74
N LYS A 141 -8.51 14.72 -0.18
CA LYS A 141 -9.10 14.83 -1.52
C LYS A 141 -10.62 14.70 -1.52
N HIS A 142 -11.20 13.85 -0.66
CA HIS A 142 -12.64 13.82 -0.39
C HIS A 142 -13.13 15.18 0.11
N LYS A 143 -12.45 15.76 1.10
CA LYS A 143 -12.77 17.11 1.61
C LYS A 143 -12.63 18.18 0.52
N LYS A 144 -11.60 18.10 -0.34
CA LYS A 144 -11.44 19.01 -1.49
C LYS A 144 -12.62 18.88 -2.45
N PHE A 145 -13.00 17.66 -2.83
CA PHE A 145 -14.16 17.40 -3.69
C PHE A 145 -15.43 18.06 -3.14
N LEU A 146 -15.76 17.83 -1.87
CA LEU A 146 -16.96 18.40 -1.23
C LEU A 146 -16.97 19.93 -1.25
N ASN A 147 -15.81 20.55 -1.02
CA ASN A 147 -15.71 22.01 -0.89
C ASN A 147 -15.59 22.73 -2.24
N SER A 148 -15.05 22.08 -3.27
CA SER A 148 -14.81 22.69 -4.59
C SER A 148 -15.49 21.98 -5.75
N TYR A 149 -15.17 20.71 -6.00
CA TYR A 149 -15.49 20.04 -7.27
C TYR A 149 -16.96 19.68 -7.40
N ALA A 150 -17.61 19.31 -6.30
CA ALA A 150 -18.99 18.82 -6.29
C ALA A 150 -20.00 19.81 -6.90
N LYS A 151 -19.66 21.11 -6.96
CA LYS A 151 -20.52 22.19 -7.47
C LYS A 151 -20.29 22.50 -8.96
N LEU A 152 -19.25 21.94 -9.58
CA LEU A 152 -18.90 22.23 -10.97
C LEU A 152 -19.85 21.53 -11.92
N ASP A 153 -20.25 22.20 -13.01
CA ASP A 153 -21.27 21.67 -13.93
C ASP A 153 -20.88 20.38 -14.63
N HIS A 154 -19.59 20.22 -14.96
CA HIS A 154 -19.04 19.02 -15.60
C HIS A 154 -18.72 17.88 -14.61
N VAL A 155 -18.79 18.14 -13.30
CA VAL A 155 -18.54 17.14 -12.24
C VAL A 155 -19.86 16.70 -11.60
N LYS A 156 -20.75 17.65 -11.32
CA LYS A 156 -22.02 17.36 -10.68
C LYS A 156 -22.77 16.34 -11.51
N ASN A 157 -23.36 15.37 -10.83
CA ASN A 157 -24.06 14.24 -11.40
C ASN A 157 -23.23 13.10 -12.02
N ASN A 158 -21.92 13.23 -12.14
CA ASN A 158 -21.05 12.17 -12.65
C ASN A 158 -20.39 11.39 -11.49
N PRO A 159 -20.07 10.09 -11.68
CA PRO A 159 -19.23 9.35 -10.74
C PRO A 159 -17.89 10.05 -10.51
N PHE A 160 -17.44 10.08 -9.26
CA PHE A 160 -16.15 10.66 -8.90
C PHE A 160 -15.18 9.54 -8.50
N ILE A 161 -14.06 9.45 -9.23
CA ILE A 161 -13.03 8.45 -9.01
C ILE A 161 -11.79 9.16 -8.46
N LEU A 162 -11.17 8.59 -7.44
CA LEU A 162 -9.90 9.08 -6.92
C LEU A 162 -8.78 8.10 -7.28
N CYS A 163 -7.79 8.57 -8.02
CA CYS A 163 -6.60 7.80 -8.38
C CYS A 163 -5.46 8.09 -7.40
N VAL A 164 -5.01 7.08 -6.65
CA VAL A 164 -4.02 7.23 -5.57
C VAL A 164 -2.78 6.39 -5.85
N ALA A 165 -1.59 6.98 -5.76
CA ALA A 165 -0.33 6.25 -5.80
C ALA A 165 0.52 6.51 -4.54
N PRO A 166 1.14 5.48 -3.94
CA PRO A 166 2.01 5.63 -2.78
C PRO A 166 3.43 6.05 -3.16
N PHE A 167 4.00 6.99 -2.40
CA PHE A 167 5.39 7.44 -2.48
C PHE A 167 5.91 7.91 -1.10
N GLU A 168 5.35 7.34 -0.03
CA GLU A 168 5.49 7.85 1.33
C GLU A 168 6.79 7.46 2.05
N GLN A 169 7.54 6.51 1.53
CA GLN A 169 8.76 6.00 2.15
C GLN A 169 9.57 5.15 1.16
N PRO A 170 10.87 4.88 1.42
CA PRO A 170 11.60 3.85 0.70
C PRO A 170 10.86 2.51 0.78
N LEU A 171 10.91 1.73 -0.30
CA LEU A 171 10.26 0.42 -0.39
C LEU A 171 8.73 0.47 -0.24
N PHE A 172 8.08 1.62 -0.50
CA PHE A 172 6.62 1.73 -0.45
C PHE A 172 5.89 0.66 -1.28
N PHE A 173 6.50 0.16 -2.36
CA PHE A 173 5.92 -0.86 -3.23
C PHE A 173 5.80 -2.24 -2.56
N GLU A 174 6.54 -2.51 -1.49
CA GLU A 174 6.43 -3.75 -0.69
C GLU A 174 5.07 -3.88 0.02
N GLN A 175 4.30 -2.78 0.10
CA GLN A 175 2.98 -2.82 0.71
C GLN A 175 1.96 -3.64 -0.10
N ALA A 176 2.22 -3.89 -1.40
CA ALA A 176 1.24 -4.37 -2.37
C ALA A 176 -0.05 -3.55 -2.27
N ASP A 177 -1.16 -4.19 -1.89
CA ASP A 177 -2.46 -3.56 -1.65
C ASP A 177 -2.89 -3.58 -0.18
N ASN A 178 -2.04 -4.04 0.75
CA ASN A 178 -2.41 -4.26 2.14
C ASN A 178 -2.85 -2.97 2.83
N ALA A 179 -2.10 -1.88 2.66
CA ALA A 179 -2.41 -0.62 3.33
C ALA A 179 -3.69 0.01 2.77
N ILE A 180 -3.91 -0.03 1.45
CA ILE A 180 -5.13 0.52 0.85
C ILE A 180 -6.36 -0.30 1.26
N ARG A 181 -6.25 -1.64 1.36
CA ARG A 181 -7.32 -2.51 1.91
C ARG A 181 -7.67 -2.16 3.35
N ARG A 182 -6.68 -1.91 4.21
CA ARG A 182 -6.89 -1.40 5.57
C ARG A 182 -7.67 -0.09 5.55
N VAL A 183 -7.27 0.87 4.72
CA VAL A 183 -7.93 2.19 4.66
C VAL A 183 -9.39 2.08 4.21
N LEU A 184 -9.67 1.31 3.17
CA LEU A 184 -10.99 1.28 2.54
C LEU A 184 -11.94 0.31 3.20
N TYR A 185 -11.47 -0.89 3.56
CA TYR A 185 -12.31 -1.99 4.03
C TYR A 185 -11.94 -2.51 5.42
N LYS A 186 -10.99 -1.87 6.11
CA LYS A 186 -10.44 -2.28 7.43
C LYS A 186 -9.69 -3.61 7.42
N PHE A 187 -9.81 -4.41 6.38
CA PHE A 187 -9.16 -5.71 6.28
C PHE A 187 -7.63 -5.60 6.24
N SER A 188 -6.96 -6.38 7.10
CA SER A 188 -5.50 -6.51 7.16
C SER A 188 -5.03 -7.80 6.53
N ALA A 189 -5.51 -8.94 7.03
CA ALA A 189 -5.08 -10.26 6.56
C ALA A 189 -6.06 -11.36 7.00
N PRO A 190 -6.17 -12.45 6.20
CA PRO A 190 -6.73 -13.70 6.72
C PRO A 190 -5.77 -14.29 7.75
N LEU A 191 -6.33 -14.90 8.80
CA LEU A 191 -5.58 -15.62 9.82
C LEU A 191 -5.69 -17.12 9.53
N TYR A 192 -4.56 -17.82 9.48
CA TYR A 192 -4.51 -19.21 9.07
C TYR A 192 -3.47 -20.03 9.85
N ILE A 193 -3.73 -21.33 9.91
CA ILE A 193 -2.76 -22.35 10.35
C ILE A 193 -2.37 -23.16 9.12
N LYS A 194 -1.06 -23.35 8.93
CA LYS A 194 -0.49 -24.22 7.92
C LYS A 194 0.08 -25.45 8.60
N ASP A 195 -0.41 -26.61 8.19
CA ASP A 195 0.12 -27.90 8.61
C ASP A 195 1.50 -28.09 7.96
N GLU A 196 2.57 -28.22 8.76
CA GLU A 196 3.95 -28.27 8.25
C GLU A 196 4.23 -29.55 7.44
N ASP A 197 3.57 -30.66 7.77
CA ASP A 197 3.81 -31.97 7.15
C ASP A 197 3.10 -32.10 5.78
N THR A 198 1.88 -31.60 5.69
CA THR A 198 1.02 -31.71 4.50
C THR A 198 0.97 -30.45 3.65
N GLY A 199 1.41 -29.31 4.20
CA GLY A 199 1.29 -27.99 3.58
C GLY A 199 -0.14 -27.45 3.53
N LYS A 200 -1.12 -28.17 4.10
CA LYS A 200 -2.54 -27.80 4.05
C LYS A 200 -2.80 -26.57 4.92
N VAL A 201 -3.50 -25.60 4.35
CA VAL A 201 -3.88 -24.35 5.03
C VAL A 201 -5.34 -24.42 5.49
N ARG A 202 -5.58 -23.95 6.71
CA ARG A 202 -6.92 -23.76 7.29
C ARG A 202 -7.04 -22.33 7.78
N VAL A 203 -7.99 -21.58 7.22
CA VAL A 203 -8.37 -20.25 7.75
C VAL A 203 -9.01 -20.45 9.11
N VAL A 204 -8.54 -19.67 10.09
CA VAL A 204 -8.99 -19.71 11.48
C VAL A 204 -9.57 -18.38 11.95
N GLY A 205 -9.56 -17.37 11.09
CA GLY A 205 -9.96 -16.03 11.44
C GLY A 205 -9.56 -15.00 10.41
N GLU A 206 -9.74 -13.74 10.79
CA GLU A 206 -9.37 -12.57 10.02
C GLU A 206 -8.92 -11.45 10.96
N GLU A 207 -8.05 -10.58 10.46
CA GLU A 207 -7.61 -9.37 11.14
C GLU A 207 -8.13 -8.14 10.43
N HIS A 208 -8.80 -7.26 11.18
CA HIS A 208 -9.27 -5.95 10.78
C HIS A 208 -8.61 -4.85 11.62
N ILE A 209 -8.46 -3.66 11.04
CA ILE A 209 -7.87 -2.47 11.65
C ILE A 209 -8.92 -1.36 11.61
N GLU A 210 -9.54 -1.09 12.75
CA GLU A 210 -10.58 -0.06 12.87
C GLU A 210 -10.03 1.35 12.78
N LYS A 211 -8.81 1.55 13.32
CA LYS A 211 -8.18 2.86 13.43
C LYS A 211 -6.66 2.74 13.45
N VAL A 212 -5.99 3.80 13.03
CA VAL A 212 -4.54 3.97 13.18
C VAL A 212 -4.23 5.23 13.98
N VAL A 213 -3.12 5.20 14.70
CA VAL A 213 -2.65 6.33 15.52
C VAL A 213 -1.45 6.95 14.82
N LYS A 214 -1.50 8.26 14.58
CA LYS A 214 -0.37 9.02 14.07
C LYS A 214 0.70 9.19 15.15
N HIS A 215 1.92 9.51 14.72
CA HIS A 215 3.02 9.86 15.63
C HIS A 215 2.71 11.04 16.59
N ASN A 216 1.71 11.87 16.27
CA ASN A 216 1.24 12.96 17.14
C ASN A 216 -0.03 12.61 17.94
N ASP A 217 -0.28 11.32 18.19
CA ASP A 217 -1.42 10.75 18.91
C ASP A 217 -2.81 10.99 18.28
N GLN A 218 -2.88 11.62 17.10
CA GLN A 218 -4.14 11.79 16.40
C GLN A 218 -4.61 10.44 15.83
N ILE A 219 -5.87 10.11 16.10
CA ILE A 219 -6.52 8.89 15.60
C ILE A 219 -7.13 9.15 14.21
N ILE A 220 -6.99 8.17 13.32
CA ILE A 220 -7.72 8.11 12.05
C ILE A 220 -8.58 6.84 12.06
N ASP A 221 -9.89 7.00 11.96
CA ASP A 221 -10.81 5.89 11.72
C ASP A 221 -10.67 5.39 10.28
N LEU A 222 -10.62 4.08 10.08
CA LEU A 222 -10.53 3.43 8.78
C LEU A 222 -11.90 2.88 8.33
N GLY A 223 -11.93 2.23 7.18
CA GLY A 223 -13.16 1.70 6.58
C GLY A 223 -13.94 2.77 5.84
N PHE A 224 -13.25 3.49 4.94
CA PHE A 224 -13.86 4.57 4.17
C PHE A 224 -14.99 4.09 3.25
N PHE A 225 -14.97 2.82 2.83
CA PHE A 225 -15.99 2.17 1.99
C PHE A 225 -16.77 1.08 2.72
N THR A 226 -16.77 1.06 4.05
CA THR A 226 -17.61 0.15 4.85
C THR A 226 -18.92 0.80 5.35
N ASN A 227 -19.16 2.06 4.96
CA ASN A 227 -20.36 2.83 5.31
C ASN A 227 -20.49 4.05 4.35
N ASP A 228 -21.48 4.91 4.60
CA ASP A 228 -21.83 6.04 3.72
C ASP A 228 -20.98 7.32 3.93
N LYS A 229 -19.97 7.31 4.81
CA LYS A 229 -19.14 8.50 5.12
C LYS A 229 -18.40 9.09 3.92
N MET A 230 -18.07 8.28 2.91
CA MET A 230 -17.42 8.72 1.66
C MET A 230 -18.21 8.33 0.42
N LYS A 231 -19.55 8.29 0.51
CA LYS A 231 -20.44 7.92 -0.62
C LYS A 231 -20.25 8.76 -1.89
N GLU A 232 -19.64 9.93 -1.81
CA GLU A 232 -19.35 10.75 -2.98
C GLU A 232 -18.22 10.19 -3.84
N ILE A 233 -17.32 9.36 -3.28
CA ILE A 233 -16.30 8.66 -4.05
C ILE A 233 -16.89 7.34 -4.53
N SER A 234 -16.94 7.18 -5.85
CA SER A 234 -17.50 6.01 -6.52
C SER A 234 -16.55 4.81 -6.52
N ALA A 235 -15.27 5.08 -6.72
CA ALA A 235 -14.20 4.09 -6.69
C ALA A 235 -12.84 4.76 -6.44
N ILE A 236 -11.86 3.96 -6.01
CA ILE A 236 -10.45 4.36 -5.98
C ILE A 236 -9.67 3.49 -6.94
N ILE A 237 -8.87 4.12 -7.80
CA ILE A 237 -7.87 3.44 -8.63
C ILE A 237 -6.52 3.58 -7.93
N PHE A 238 -5.81 2.48 -7.73
CA PHE A 238 -4.56 2.45 -6.98
C PHE A 238 -3.47 1.70 -7.75
N SER A 239 -2.24 2.18 -7.68
CA SER A 239 -1.06 1.42 -8.13
C SER A 239 0.14 1.78 -7.29
N ASN A 240 0.80 0.76 -6.75
CA ASN A 240 2.13 0.82 -6.13
C ASN A 240 3.27 0.48 -7.11
N THR A 241 2.94 0.16 -8.38
CA THR A 241 3.90 -0.24 -9.41
C THR A 241 4.11 0.82 -10.49
N ALA A 242 3.38 1.94 -10.46
CA ALA A 242 3.60 3.08 -11.35
C ALA A 242 4.91 3.84 -10.99
N THR A 243 6.04 3.22 -11.31
CA THR A 243 7.39 3.72 -11.00
C THR A 243 8.27 3.76 -12.25
N THR A 244 9.50 4.26 -12.14
CA THR A 244 10.46 4.15 -13.24
C THR A 244 10.77 2.69 -13.62
N THR A 245 10.58 1.72 -12.70
CA THR A 245 10.69 0.29 -13.01
C THR A 245 9.65 -0.12 -14.05
N LYS A 246 8.39 0.34 -13.94
CA LYS A 246 7.35 0.13 -14.97
C LYS A 246 7.81 0.61 -16.34
N ALA A 247 8.31 1.85 -16.41
CA ALA A 247 8.78 2.42 -17.68
C ALA A 247 9.91 1.60 -18.33
N LYS A 248 10.83 1.06 -17.52
CA LYS A 248 11.90 0.17 -17.99
C LYS A 248 11.38 -1.21 -18.39
N ALA A 249 10.42 -1.74 -17.66
CA ALA A 249 9.90 -3.08 -17.90
C ALA A 249 9.05 -3.17 -19.16
N LEU A 250 8.31 -2.10 -19.50
CA LEU A 250 7.58 -1.99 -20.78
C LEU A 250 8.50 -1.95 -22.01
N ASP A 251 9.78 -1.66 -21.82
CA ASP A 251 10.81 -1.65 -22.87
C ASP A 251 12.03 -2.47 -22.45
N SER A 252 11.79 -3.61 -21.78
CA SER A 252 12.82 -4.39 -21.07
C SER A 252 13.96 -4.87 -21.98
N ALA A 253 13.67 -5.14 -23.25
CA ALA A 253 14.66 -5.52 -24.27
C ALA A 253 15.72 -4.43 -24.52
N ASN A 254 15.38 -3.16 -24.35
CA ASN A 254 16.32 -2.04 -24.44
C ASN A 254 17.05 -1.78 -23.10
N HIS A 255 16.85 -2.63 -22.10
CA HIS A 255 17.50 -2.60 -20.80
C HIS A 255 18.25 -3.92 -20.47
N PRO A 256 19.17 -4.42 -21.33
CA PRO A 256 19.77 -5.75 -21.21
C PRO A 256 20.66 -5.95 -19.97
N THR A 257 21.06 -4.87 -19.28
CA THR A 257 21.82 -4.94 -18.03
C THR A 257 20.97 -4.66 -16.80
N THR A 258 19.64 -4.68 -16.93
CA THR A 258 18.72 -4.46 -15.82
C THR A 258 18.09 -5.78 -15.40
N LEU A 259 18.31 -6.16 -14.14
CA LEU A 259 17.65 -7.28 -13.52
C LEU A 259 16.33 -6.79 -12.93
N PHE A 260 15.23 -7.36 -13.39
CA PHE A 260 13.90 -7.14 -12.85
C PHE A 260 13.56 -8.26 -11.87
N HIS A 261 12.82 -7.90 -10.83
CA HIS A 261 12.19 -8.85 -9.93
C HIS A 261 10.74 -8.43 -9.69
N ALA A 262 9.85 -9.41 -9.57
CA ALA A 262 8.45 -9.17 -9.33
C ALA A 262 7.82 -10.26 -8.48
N THR A 263 6.84 -9.86 -7.68
CA THR A 263 5.95 -10.75 -6.95
C THR A 263 4.60 -10.71 -7.64
N ARG A 264 4.11 -11.87 -8.09
CA ARG A 264 2.80 -12.01 -8.74
C ARG A 264 1.91 -12.94 -7.94
N PHE A 265 0.61 -12.63 -7.92
CA PHE A 265 -0.41 -13.46 -7.30
C PHE A 265 -0.41 -14.86 -7.94
N GLN A 266 -0.54 -15.90 -7.11
CA GLN A 266 -0.64 -17.28 -7.56
C GLN A 266 -1.96 -17.86 -7.06
N GLN A 267 -2.89 -18.11 -7.98
CA GLN A 267 -4.19 -18.64 -7.67
C GLN A 267 -4.06 -20.06 -7.07
N GLY A 268 -4.74 -20.27 -5.94
CA GLY A 268 -4.71 -21.55 -5.22
C GLY A 268 -3.49 -21.74 -4.31
N ALA A 269 -2.51 -20.84 -4.33
CA ALA A 269 -1.47 -20.77 -3.31
C ALA A 269 -1.85 -19.75 -2.22
N TRP A 270 -1.74 -20.13 -0.96
CA TRP A 270 -2.15 -19.29 0.18
C TRP A 270 -1.07 -18.29 0.61
N ASP A 271 0.17 -18.75 0.70
CA ASP A 271 1.29 -17.99 1.28
C ASP A 271 2.52 -17.98 0.37
N THR A 272 2.37 -18.44 -0.87
CA THR A 272 3.47 -18.59 -1.83
C THR A 272 3.09 -17.92 -3.15
N PRO A 273 3.47 -16.65 -3.36
CA PRO A 273 3.28 -15.98 -4.65
C PRO A 273 4.29 -16.49 -5.69
N TYR A 274 4.05 -16.19 -6.96
CA TYR A 274 5.08 -16.34 -7.99
C TYR A 274 6.18 -15.30 -7.76
N SER A 275 7.42 -15.76 -7.65
CA SER A 275 8.61 -14.89 -7.64
C SER A 275 9.29 -14.95 -9.00
N ILE A 276 9.25 -13.84 -9.72
CA ILE A 276 9.87 -13.71 -11.04
C ILE A 276 11.18 -12.94 -10.90
N VAL A 277 12.22 -13.43 -11.55
CA VAL A 277 13.48 -12.71 -11.75
C VAL A 277 13.88 -12.90 -13.20
N GLY A 278 14.15 -11.80 -13.90
CA GLY A 278 14.52 -11.83 -15.33
C GLY A 278 15.46 -10.68 -15.70
N LEU A 279 16.40 -10.95 -16.59
CA LEU A 279 17.34 -9.94 -17.10
C LEU A 279 16.84 -9.35 -18.42
N GLY A 280 16.68 -8.03 -18.49
CA GLY A 280 16.28 -7.34 -19.72
C GLY A 280 15.04 -7.98 -20.36
N GLU A 281 15.19 -8.43 -21.61
CA GLU A 281 14.12 -9.06 -22.40
C GLU A 281 13.51 -10.33 -21.79
N GLU A 282 14.12 -10.95 -20.78
CA GLU A 282 13.52 -12.09 -20.08
C GLU A 282 12.30 -11.68 -19.23
N TYR A 283 12.19 -10.39 -18.87
CA TYR A 283 11.12 -9.86 -18.06
C TYR A 283 10.07 -9.12 -18.89
N HIS A 284 8.80 -9.36 -18.58
CA HIS A 284 7.66 -8.74 -19.26
C HIS A 284 6.57 -8.35 -18.25
N GLU A 285 5.97 -7.19 -18.48
CA GLU A 285 4.73 -6.73 -17.83
C GLU A 285 3.99 -5.80 -18.79
N THR A 286 2.69 -5.62 -18.59
CA THR A 286 1.89 -4.65 -19.37
C THR A 286 1.78 -3.32 -18.62
N LEU A 287 1.22 -2.30 -19.29
CA LEU A 287 1.01 -0.99 -18.68
C LEU A 287 0.09 -1.08 -17.46
N LEU A 288 -0.95 -1.91 -17.55
CA LEU A 288 -2.02 -2.04 -16.55
C LEU A 288 -1.68 -3.04 -15.43
N ASP A 289 -0.62 -3.85 -15.59
CA ASP A 289 -0.13 -4.75 -14.53
C ASP A 289 0.12 -4.01 -13.21
N GLY A 290 -0.56 -4.43 -12.15
CA GLY A 290 -0.45 -3.86 -10.80
C GLY A 290 -1.33 -2.64 -10.57
N LEU A 291 -2.34 -2.44 -11.43
CA LEU A 291 -3.42 -1.50 -11.19
C LEU A 291 -4.57 -2.21 -10.44
N HIS A 292 -5.09 -1.54 -9.42
CA HIS A 292 -6.19 -2.01 -8.59
C HIS A 292 -7.37 -1.04 -8.68
N ILE A 293 -8.59 -1.57 -8.70
CA ILE A 293 -9.83 -0.79 -8.59
C ILE A 293 -10.56 -1.22 -7.34
N PHE A 294 -10.77 -0.29 -6.41
CA PHE A 294 -11.56 -0.47 -5.20
C PHE A 294 -12.92 0.21 -5.36
N LEU A 295 -13.98 -0.58 -5.44
CA LEU A 295 -15.36 -0.09 -5.59
C LEU A 295 -15.95 0.32 -4.23
N ASN A 296 -16.64 1.45 -4.18
CA ASN A 296 -17.42 1.83 -3.00
C ASN A 296 -18.85 1.28 -3.12
N PRO A 297 -19.27 0.28 -2.33
CA PRO A 297 -20.64 -0.24 -2.37
C PRO A 297 -21.69 0.78 -1.92
N PHE A 298 -21.27 1.80 -1.18
CA PHE A 298 -22.11 2.87 -0.67
C PHE A 298 -22.10 4.13 -1.56
N ALA A 299 -21.50 4.06 -2.75
CA ALA A 299 -21.40 5.20 -3.66
C ALA A 299 -22.78 5.77 -4.05
N GLU A 300 -22.95 7.09 -3.98
CA GLU A 300 -24.13 7.78 -4.51
C GLU A 300 -24.25 7.59 -6.03
N ARG A 301 -23.09 7.49 -6.71
CA ARG A 301 -22.97 7.35 -8.16
C ARG A 301 -22.01 6.23 -8.50
N PRO A 302 -22.40 4.96 -8.40
CA PRO A 302 -21.49 3.85 -8.63
C PRO A 302 -20.98 3.86 -10.09
N ILE A 303 -19.74 3.37 -10.28
CA ILE A 303 -19.21 3.12 -11.62
C ILE A 303 -19.71 1.77 -12.14
N ASP A 304 -19.70 1.60 -13.45
CA ASP A 304 -19.80 0.28 -14.09
C ASP A 304 -18.38 -0.29 -14.21
N PRO A 305 -18.02 -1.35 -13.47
CA PRO A 305 -16.66 -1.89 -13.46
C PRO A 305 -16.23 -2.44 -14.82
N ASP A 306 -17.18 -2.88 -15.66
CA ASP A 306 -16.88 -3.42 -17.00
C ASP A 306 -16.27 -2.35 -17.92
N GLN A 307 -16.55 -1.07 -17.66
CA GLN A 307 -15.95 0.04 -18.42
C GLN A 307 -14.45 0.18 -18.16
N PHE A 308 -13.96 -0.31 -17.03
CA PHE A 308 -12.56 -0.24 -16.59
C PHE A 308 -11.88 -1.61 -16.60
N PHE A 309 -12.55 -2.66 -17.07
CA PHE A 309 -12.05 -4.02 -17.02
C PHE A 309 -10.86 -4.24 -17.96
N SER A 310 -9.85 -4.93 -17.43
CA SER A 310 -8.76 -5.57 -18.17
C SER A 310 -8.30 -6.78 -17.36
N GLU A 311 -7.75 -7.81 -18.01
CA GLU A 311 -7.29 -9.02 -17.30
C GLU A 311 -6.16 -8.73 -16.30
N GLU A 312 -5.40 -7.65 -16.50
CA GLU A 312 -4.29 -7.26 -15.64
C GLU A 312 -4.71 -6.44 -14.41
N ILE A 313 -5.95 -5.96 -14.38
CA ILE A 313 -6.47 -5.09 -13.32
C ILE A 313 -7.14 -5.94 -12.24
N SER A 314 -6.70 -5.74 -11.00
CA SER A 314 -7.33 -6.38 -9.84
C SER A 314 -8.54 -5.58 -9.38
N LEU A 315 -9.70 -6.22 -9.20
CA LEU A 315 -10.92 -5.58 -8.74
C LEU A 315 -11.21 -5.97 -7.28
N HIS A 316 -11.57 -4.98 -6.47
CA HIS A 316 -11.81 -5.12 -5.05
C HIS A 316 -13.13 -4.44 -4.68
N THR A 317 -13.96 -5.07 -3.86
CA THR A 317 -15.19 -4.47 -3.32
C THR A 317 -15.41 -4.92 -1.88
N TYR A 318 -16.54 -4.53 -1.28
CA TYR A 318 -16.91 -4.88 0.08
C TYR A 318 -18.37 -5.34 0.09
N ASP A 319 -18.65 -6.46 0.73
CA ASP A 319 -20.00 -6.94 0.94
C ASP A 319 -20.54 -6.33 2.24
N PRO A 320 -21.53 -5.43 2.20
CA PRO A 320 -22.08 -4.82 3.40
C PRO A 320 -22.99 -5.75 4.20
N VAL A 321 -23.37 -6.92 3.67
CA VAL A 321 -24.17 -7.93 4.37
C VAL A 321 -23.28 -8.86 5.19
N GLU A 322 -22.23 -9.38 4.55
CA GLU A 322 -21.26 -10.27 5.22
C GLU A 322 -20.19 -9.49 5.99
N GLU A 323 -20.09 -8.17 5.76
CA GLU A 323 -19.08 -7.27 6.32
C GLU A 323 -17.63 -7.62 5.93
N LEU A 324 -17.45 -8.19 4.72
CA LEU A 324 -16.17 -8.71 4.24
C LEU A 324 -15.73 -8.09 2.92
N PRO A 325 -14.41 -7.89 2.69
CA PRO A 325 -13.91 -7.53 1.37
C PRO A 325 -14.07 -8.70 0.39
N LEU A 326 -14.34 -8.38 -0.86
CA LEU A 326 -14.34 -9.31 -1.98
C LEU A 326 -13.25 -8.91 -2.98
N GLU A 327 -12.40 -9.86 -3.34
CA GLU A 327 -11.26 -9.64 -4.22
C GLU A 327 -11.39 -10.51 -5.47
N PHE A 328 -11.29 -9.89 -6.65
CA PHE A 328 -11.28 -10.54 -7.95
C PHE A 328 -9.92 -10.27 -8.59
N VAL A 329 -8.98 -11.17 -8.30
CA VAL A 329 -7.58 -11.08 -8.73
C VAL A 329 -7.29 -12.26 -9.65
N ASN A 330 -6.83 -11.97 -10.86
CA ASN A 330 -6.45 -13.00 -11.82
C ASN A 330 -5.11 -13.63 -11.44
N ASP A 331 -4.95 -14.91 -11.77
CA ASP A 331 -3.66 -15.60 -11.61
C ASP A 331 -2.56 -14.83 -12.35
N GLY A 332 -1.42 -14.64 -11.71
CA GLY A 332 -0.31 -13.86 -12.25
C GLY A 332 -0.45 -12.33 -12.11
N ALA A 333 -1.48 -11.79 -11.46
CA ALA A 333 -1.59 -10.34 -11.22
C ALA A 333 -0.36 -9.78 -10.49
N LEU A 334 0.18 -8.65 -10.94
CA LEU A 334 1.38 -8.03 -10.35
C LEU A 334 1.09 -7.39 -8.99
N LEU A 335 1.77 -7.85 -7.94
CA LEU A 335 1.62 -7.32 -6.56
C LEU A 335 2.69 -6.27 -6.24
N SER A 336 3.93 -6.53 -6.64
CA SER A 336 5.06 -5.61 -6.48
C SER A 336 6.16 -5.91 -7.49
N HIS A 337 7.00 -4.92 -7.78
CA HIS A 337 8.19 -5.11 -8.61
C HIS A 337 9.34 -4.21 -8.20
N GLY A 338 10.52 -4.50 -8.74
CA GLY A 338 11.67 -3.63 -8.64
C GLY A 338 12.70 -3.98 -9.72
N CYS A 339 13.69 -3.11 -9.89
CA CYS A 339 14.78 -3.40 -10.80
C CYS A 339 16.13 -2.87 -10.31
N ILE A 340 17.18 -3.56 -10.70
CA ILE A 340 18.57 -3.16 -10.46
C ILE A 340 19.26 -3.07 -11.82
N SER A 341 19.67 -1.86 -12.20
CA SER A 341 20.47 -1.65 -13.40
C SER A 341 21.96 -1.74 -13.05
N PHE A 342 22.68 -2.67 -13.69
CA PHE A 342 24.12 -2.78 -13.54
C PHE A 342 24.81 -1.72 -14.41
N HIS A 343 25.62 -0.88 -13.77
CA HIS A 343 26.40 0.18 -14.41
C HIS A 343 27.90 -0.07 -14.22
N SER A 344 28.74 0.65 -15.00
CA SER A 344 30.18 0.61 -14.81
C SER A 344 30.57 1.14 -13.43
N LYS A 345 31.74 0.74 -12.92
CA LYS A 345 32.26 1.22 -11.63
C LYS A 345 32.38 2.75 -11.57
N GLU A 346 32.71 3.38 -12.69
CA GLU A 346 32.81 4.85 -12.81
C GLU A 346 31.45 5.51 -12.59
N THR A 347 30.41 5.04 -13.28
CA THR A 347 29.03 5.53 -13.08
C THR A 347 28.52 5.32 -11.65
N ILE A 348 28.87 4.19 -11.02
CA ILE A 348 28.51 3.91 -9.62
C ILE A 348 29.20 4.89 -8.66
N ASN A 349 30.46 5.23 -8.89
CA ASN A 349 31.20 6.17 -8.05
C ASN A 349 30.63 7.59 -8.13
N ASP A 350 30.24 8.05 -9.32
CA ASP A 350 29.59 9.35 -9.51
C ASP A 350 28.24 9.43 -8.78
N LEU A 351 27.45 8.35 -8.79
CA LEU A 351 26.19 8.27 -8.04
C LEU A 351 26.41 8.25 -6.52
N LYS A 352 27.45 7.57 -6.03
CA LYS A 352 27.79 7.53 -4.60
C LYS A 352 28.27 8.88 -4.06
N LEU A 353 29.04 9.64 -4.85
CA LEU A 353 29.54 10.96 -4.48
C LEU A 353 28.40 11.99 -4.28
N GLN A 354 27.21 11.73 -4.81
CA GLN A 354 26.02 12.57 -4.64
C GLN A 354 25.21 12.22 -3.38
N GLN A 355 25.50 11.10 -2.73
CA GLN A 355 24.81 10.67 -1.53
C GLN A 355 25.37 11.44 -0.33
N LYS A 356 24.52 12.24 0.31
CA LYS A 356 24.85 12.91 1.57
C LYS A 356 24.30 12.07 2.72
N ASP A 357 25.05 12.00 3.81
CA ASP A 357 24.53 11.49 5.07
C ASP A 357 23.47 12.48 5.57
N LEU A 358 22.20 12.17 5.27
CA LEU A 358 21.04 12.91 5.74
C LEU A 358 20.45 12.15 6.93
N GLU A 359 20.22 12.86 8.02
CA GLU A 359 19.45 12.33 9.14
C GLU A 359 17.97 12.56 8.87
N PHE A 360 17.19 11.47 8.92
CA PHE A 360 15.74 11.51 8.77
C PHE A 360 15.07 11.25 10.12
N LYS A 361 13.92 11.88 10.33
CA LYS A 361 13.05 11.58 11.46
C LYS A 361 12.48 10.18 11.31
N ASP A 362 12.50 9.42 12.40
CA ASP A 362 11.84 8.12 12.47
C ASP A 362 10.35 8.30 12.74
N TYR A 363 9.52 7.65 11.92
CA TYR A 363 8.06 7.62 12.06
C TYR A 363 7.56 6.18 12.30
N SER A 364 8.47 5.27 12.64
CA SER A 364 8.14 3.90 13.03
C SER A 364 7.22 3.92 14.25
N PHE A 365 6.29 2.98 14.26
CA PHE A 365 5.43 2.72 15.39
C PHE A 365 6.22 1.99 16.47
N GLU A 366 6.31 2.61 17.64
CA GLU A 366 6.92 2.01 18.81
C GLU A 366 5.88 1.27 19.63
N TRP A 367 6.13 -0.03 19.85
CA TRP A 367 5.36 -0.83 20.79
C TRP A 367 5.84 -0.49 22.20
N GLU A 368 4.96 0.13 22.98
CA GLU A 368 5.21 0.37 24.40
C GLU A 368 5.10 -0.97 25.15
N GLU A 369 6.13 -1.28 25.92
CA GLU A 369 6.15 -2.40 26.85
C GLU A 369 4.97 -2.28 27.85
N ASP A 370 4.33 -3.40 28.17
CA ASP A 370 3.20 -3.46 29.12
C ASP A 370 1.96 -2.66 28.69
N LYS A 371 1.77 -2.46 27.38
CA LYS A 371 0.59 -1.80 26.82
C LYS A 371 -0.21 -2.73 25.91
N LEU A 372 -1.52 -2.82 26.17
CA LEU A 372 -2.46 -3.55 25.33
C LEU A 372 -2.90 -2.69 24.14
N TYR A 373 -2.55 -3.14 22.94
CA TYR A 373 -3.04 -2.56 21.69
C TYR A 373 -4.21 -3.36 21.16
N PRO A 374 -5.36 -2.73 20.87
CA PRO A 374 -6.50 -3.43 20.31
C PRO A 374 -6.18 -3.91 18.90
N LEU A 375 -6.48 -5.17 18.62
CA LEU A 375 -6.46 -5.77 17.30
C LEU A 375 -7.87 -6.25 17.00
N THR A 376 -8.48 -5.74 15.94
CA THR A 376 -9.85 -6.17 15.59
C THR A 376 -9.75 -7.46 14.79
N ALA A 377 -9.23 -8.50 15.43
CA ALA A 377 -9.17 -9.83 14.87
C ALA A 377 -10.23 -10.71 15.51
N THR A 378 -10.68 -11.69 14.75
CA THR A 378 -11.48 -12.82 15.25
C THR A 378 -10.70 -14.09 14.97
N VAL A 379 -10.44 -14.92 15.98
CA VAL A 379 -9.71 -16.19 15.86
C VAL A 379 -10.48 -17.27 16.61
N GLY A 380 -11.10 -18.20 15.88
CA GLY A 380 -11.99 -19.19 16.50
C GLY A 380 -13.12 -18.52 17.29
N THR A 381 -13.21 -18.80 18.60
CA THR A 381 -14.17 -18.13 19.50
C THR A 381 -13.63 -16.83 20.10
N GLY A 382 -12.35 -16.51 19.92
CA GLY A 382 -11.75 -15.29 20.46
C GLY A 382 -12.05 -14.07 19.60
N MET A 383 -12.72 -13.08 20.19
CA MET A 383 -13.03 -11.76 19.62
C MET A 383 -12.36 -10.64 20.43
N ASN A 384 -12.42 -9.41 19.92
CA ASN A 384 -11.86 -8.23 20.60
C ASN A 384 -10.41 -8.46 21.06
N ASN A 385 -9.61 -9.07 20.19
CA ASN A 385 -8.24 -9.43 20.50
C ASN A 385 -7.39 -8.18 20.81
N HIS A 386 -6.37 -8.35 21.63
CA HIS A 386 -5.37 -7.34 21.94
C HIS A 386 -4.00 -7.99 21.91
N LEU A 387 -2.98 -7.24 21.51
CA LEU A 387 -1.59 -7.67 21.54
C LEU A 387 -0.78 -6.72 22.42
N ALA A 388 0.14 -7.30 23.18
CA ALA A 388 1.09 -6.56 24.01
C ALA A 388 2.45 -7.26 24.00
N HIS A 389 3.48 -6.51 24.37
CA HIS A 389 4.81 -7.06 24.66
C HIS A 389 5.14 -6.91 26.15
N TYR A 390 5.75 -7.96 26.72
CA TYR A 390 6.17 -7.97 28.12
C TYR A 390 7.34 -8.92 28.36
N CYS A 391 8.46 -8.42 28.89
CA CYS A 391 9.71 -9.14 29.16
C CYS A 391 10.22 -9.97 27.97
N GLY A 392 10.09 -9.45 26.75
CA GLY A 392 10.47 -10.15 25.51
C GLY A 392 9.48 -11.23 25.04
N TRP A 393 8.31 -11.34 25.69
CA TRP A 393 7.20 -12.18 25.25
C TRP A 393 6.18 -11.36 24.47
N THR A 394 5.47 -12.01 23.56
CA THR A 394 4.21 -11.48 23.03
C THR A 394 3.06 -12.07 23.80
N ILE A 395 2.12 -11.22 24.19
CA ILE A 395 0.87 -11.57 24.85
C ILE A 395 -0.28 -11.28 23.90
N VAL A 396 -1.21 -12.21 23.77
CA VAL A 396 -2.53 -12.00 23.17
C VAL A 396 -3.60 -12.12 24.26
N VAL A 397 -4.44 -11.09 24.40
CA VAL A 397 -5.61 -11.10 25.29
C VAL A 397 -6.86 -11.07 24.42
N PHE A 398 -7.82 -11.94 24.69
CA PHE A 398 -9.00 -12.10 23.85
C PHE A 398 -10.25 -12.25 24.71
N GLN A 399 -11.40 -11.84 24.17
CA GLN A 399 -12.70 -12.10 24.77
C GLN A 399 -13.32 -13.33 24.13
N ASP A 400 -13.81 -14.28 24.92
CA ASP A 400 -14.53 -15.41 24.36
C ASP A 400 -15.92 -14.96 23.85
N SER A 401 -16.27 -15.42 22.65
CA SER A 401 -17.48 -15.01 21.96
C SER A 401 -18.78 -15.51 22.62
N ILE A 402 -18.72 -16.55 23.46
CA ILE A 402 -19.88 -17.25 24.00
C ILE A 402 -20.27 -16.70 25.37
N ASP A 403 -19.37 -16.75 26.34
CA ASP A 403 -19.59 -16.35 27.74
C ASP A 403 -19.11 -14.92 28.04
N LYS A 404 -18.36 -14.30 27.13
CA LYS A 404 -17.90 -12.90 27.18
C LYS A 404 -16.87 -12.61 28.25
N ASP A 405 -16.26 -13.64 28.83
CA ASP A 405 -15.10 -13.49 29.70
C ASP A 405 -13.79 -13.40 28.87
N TRP A 406 -12.66 -13.17 29.55
CA TRP A 406 -11.39 -12.83 28.94
C TRP A 406 -10.32 -13.88 29.22
N GLY A 407 -9.65 -14.32 28.17
CA GLY A 407 -8.50 -15.22 28.23
C GLY A 407 -7.23 -14.54 27.75
N ALA A 408 -6.08 -15.18 28.00
CA ALA A 408 -4.79 -14.70 27.53
C ALA A 408 -3.84 -15.84 27.17
N PHE A 409 -2.99 -15.60 26.16
CA PHE A 409 -1.89 -16.48 25.78
C PHE A 409 -0.60 -15.67 25.69
N ALA A 410 0.55 -16.29 25.98
CA ALA A 410 1.85 -15.69 25.73
C ALA A 410 2.83 -16.67 25.08
N LYS A 411 3.68 -16.14 24.20
CA LYS A 411 4.78 -16.89 23.56
C LYS A 411 6.10 -16.13 23.66
N GLY A 412 7.21 -16.84 23.87
CA GLY A 412 8.54 -16.29 24.15
C GLY A 412 9.29 -15.73 22.94
N GLU A 413 8.59 -14.98 22.08
CA GLU A 413 9.15 -14.23 20.95
C GLU A 413 8.31 -12.98 20.73
N GLN A 414 8.96 -11.82 20.55
CA GLN A 414 8.28 -10.59 20.16
C GLN A 414 7.88 -10.65 18.68
N VAL A 415 6.58 -10.51 18.44
CA VAL A 415 5.98 -10.49 17.12
C VAL A 415 4.92 -9.39 17.04
N TYR A 416 4.67 -8.90 15.83
CA TYR A 416 3.93 -7.65 15.61
C TYR A 416 2.57 -7.85 14.93
N THR A 417 2.20 -9.10 14.65
CA THR A 417 0.92 -9.46 14.04
C THR A 417 0.36 -10.75 14.66
N ILE A 418 -0.97 -10.90 14.66
CA ILE A 418 -1.60 -12.13 15.15
C ILE A 418 -1.22 -13.33 14.29
N GLN A 419 -1.17 -13.18 12.97
CA GLN A 419 -0.75 -14.27 12.10
C GLN A 419 0.62 -14.81 12.51
N ARG A 420 1.58 -13.92 12.80
CA ARG A 420 2.90 -14.34 13.25
C ARG A 420 2.84 -15.02 14.62
N PHE A 421 2.03 -14.51 15.55
CA PHE A 421 1.80 -15.14 16.86
C PHE A 421 1.21 -16.56 16.73
N ILE A 422 0.22 -16.75 15.85
CA ILE A 422 -0.35 -18.06 15.52
C ILE A 422 0.72 -18.99 14.96
N SER A 423 1.54 -18.50 14.02
CA SER A 423 2.60 -19.26 13.37
C SER A 423 3.84 -19.54 14.23
N LEU A 424 3.97 -18.93 15.41
CA LEU A 424 5.02 -19.32 16.37
C LEU A 424 4.76 -20.75 16.84
N GLY A 425 5.61 -21.70 16.46
CA GLY A 425 5.49 -23.08 16.92
C GLY A 425 5.68 -23.22 18.44
N ASP A 426 5.14 -24.30 19.01
CA ASP A 426 5.10 -24.55 20.47
C ASP A 426 6.49 -24.61 21.15
N LYS A 427 7.56 -24.75 20.35
CA LYS A 427 8.96 -24.77 20.82
C LYS A 427 9.42 -23.47 21.48
N LYS A 428 8.68 -22.36 21.33
CA LYS A 428 9.00 -21.05 21.94
C LYS A 428 8.43 -20.87 23.35
N GLY A 429 7.80 -21.92 23.90
CA GLY A 429 7.08 -21.86 25.17
C GLY A 429 5.74 -21.15 24.98
N MET A 430 4.66 -21.79 25.42
CA MET A 430 3.33 -21.19 25.46
C MET A 430 2.87 -21.14 26.91
N LEU A 431 2.45 -19.96 27.36
CA LEU A 431 1.84 -19.75 28.67
C LEU A 431 0.38 -19.36 28.46
N SER A 432 -0.48 -19.83 29.37
CA SER A 432 -1.89 -19.50 29.43
C SER A 432 -2.31 -19.52 30.90
N PRO A 433 -3.09 -18.55 31.38
CA PRO A 433 -3.82 -18.71 32.63
C PRO A 433 -4.72 -19.94 32.59
N HIS A 434 -5.02 -20.49 33.77
CA HIS A 434 -5.95 -21.61 33.93
C HIS A 434 -7.41 -21.16 33.85
N ASP A 435 -7.69 -19.95 34.32
CA ASP A 435 -9.03 -19.38 34.42
C ASP A 435 -9.25 -18.32 33.32
N PHE A 436 -10.51 -18.02 33.07
CA PHE A 436 -10.95 -16.82 32.35
C PHE A 436 -11.36 -15.73 33.35
N TYR A 437 -11.38 -14.48 32.89
CA TYR A 437 -11.51 -13.31 33.76
C TYR A 437 -12.62 -12.37 33.32
N ASP A 438 -13.24 -11.67 34.27
CA ASP A 438 -14.30 -10.69 33.97
C ASP A 438 -13.81 -9.51 33.12
N THR A 439 -12.51 -9.20 33.15
CA THR A 439 -11.91 -8.08 32.42
C THR A 439 -10.62 -8.48 31.72
N LYS A 440 -10.34 -7.79 30.61
CA LYS A 440 -9.08 -7.95 29.86
C LYS A 440 -7.85 -7.59 30.69
N GLU A 441 -7.97 -6.59 31.56
CA GLU A 441 -6.88 -6.16 32.45
C GLU A 441 -6.53 -7.26 33.45
N ALA A 442 -7.52 -7.98 33.99
CA ALA A 442 -7.28 -9.09 34.90
C ALA A 442 -6.59 -10.27 34.19
N ALA A 443 -7.05 -10.62 32.98
CA ALA A 443 -6.40 -11.63 32.16
C ALA A 443 -4.94 -11.24 31.80
N PHE A 444 -4.73 -9.96 31.48
CA PHE A 444 -3.42 -9.41 31.16
C PHE A 444 -2.47 -9.41 32.36
N ASP A 445 -2.95 -9.03 33.54
CA ASP A 445 -2.16 -9.05 34.75
C ASP A 445 -1.78 -10.48 35.17
N GLU A 446 -2.67 -11.45 34.99
CA GLU A 446 -2.34 -12.84 35.31
C GLU A 446 -1.28 -13.43 34.38
N ILE A 447 -1.42 -13.27 33.06
CA ILE A 447 -0.43 -13.81 32.13
C ILE A 447 0.95 -13.18 32.34
N LYS A 448 1.02 -11.90 32.75
CA LYS A 448 2.28 -11.26 33.16
C LYS A 448 2.90 -11.90 34.41
N LYS A 449 2.10 -12.34 35.39
CA LYS A 449 2.63 -13.09 36.55
C LYS A 449 3.24 -14.41 36.11
N LEU A 450 2.57 -15.15 35.22
CA LEU A 450 3.08 -16.41 34.67
C LEU A 450 4.40 -16.22 33.92
N ILE A 451 4.51 -15.15 33.11
CA ILE A 451 5.78 -14.80 32.44
C ILE A 451 6.87 -14.52 33.47
N ASN A 452 6.60 -13.72 34.50
CA ASN A 452 7.58 -13.40 35.53
C ASN A 452 8.05 -14.65 36.29
N GLU A 453 7.16 -15.59 36.58
CA GLU A 453 7.51 -16.88 37.19
C GLU A 453 8.38 -17.72 36.27
N HIS A 454 8.02 -17.80 34.99
CA HIS A 454 8.80 -18.52 33.99
C HIS A 454 10.21 -17.94 33.82
N VAL A 455 10.33 -16.61 33.67
CA VAL A 455 11.62 -15.92 33.53
C VAL A 455 12.50 -16.16 34.76
N LYS A 456 11.94 -16.16 35.97
CA LYS A 456 12.68 -16.50 37.20
C LYS A 456 13.19 -17.94 37.18
N LEU A 457 12.37 -18.90 36.75
CA LEU A 457 12.76 -20.32 36.72
C LEU A 457 13.87 -20.62 35.71
N VAL A 458 13.90 -19.93 34.57
CA VAL A 458 14.92 -20.12 33.52
C VAL A 458 16.23 -19.37 33.82
N SER A 459 16.20 -18.39 34.74
CA SER A 459 17.38 -17.61 35.15
C SER A 459 18.19 -18.26 36.29
N VAL A 460 17.74 -19.40 36.82
CA VAL A 460 18.40 -20.23 37.86
C VAL A 460 18.99 -21.46 37.21
#